data_AF-A0A355GQ31-F1
#
_entry.id   AF-A0A355GQ31-F1
#
_cell.length_a   1.000
_cell.length_b   1.000
_cell.length_c   1.000
_cell.angle_alpha   90.00
_cell.angle_beta   90.00
_cell.angle_gamma   90.00
#
_symmetry.space_group_name_H-M   'P 1'
#
loop_
_entity.id
_entity.type
_entity.pdbx_description
1 polymer ?
#
loop_
_entity_poly.entity_id
_entity_poly.type
_entity_poly.pdbx_seq_one_letter_code
_entity_poly.pdbx_strand_id
1 'polypeptide(L)'
;YAAGYVRMSAATEGQIQEGSSFLAKISPAGELLWVKTEVFPKASNLFRYKQFDVDQSGNVYLTDGGSWFGGTSLTKLDTEGKQIWKAVTPGLNLVLTIMVLALALLNLIPKLKEKHQISVKSRALK
;
A
#
# COMPACT_ATOMS: atom_id res chain seq x y z
N TYR A 1 10.25 2.88 -28.59
CA TYR A 1 10.79 3.60 -27.42
C TYR A 1 11.30 2.57 -26.42
N ALA A 2 12.61 2.32 -26.36
CA ALA A 2 13.19 1.47 -25.33
C ALA A 2 13.55 2.38 -24.15
N ALA A 3 12.69 2.41 -23.13
CA ALA A 3 13.00 3.12 -21.90
C ALA A 3 13.76 2.16 -20.99
N GLY A 4 15.09 2.31 -20.94
CA GLY A 4 15.95 1.60 -20.00
C GLY A 4 15.81 2.25 -18.62
N TYR A 5 15.35 1.49 -17.64
CA TYR A 5 15.21 1.96 -16.26
C TYR A 5 16.23 1.23 -15.38
N VAL A 6 17.18 1.99 -14.82
CA VAL A 6 18.23 1.47 -13.95
C VAL A 6 17.73 1.44 -12.50
N ARG A 7 17.94 0.32 -11.80
CA ARG A 7 17.83 0.24 -10.34
C ARG A 7 19.22 0.43 -9.74
N MET A 8 19.40 1.45 -8.90
CA MET A 8 20.53 1.51 -7.98
C MET A 8 20.01 1.81 -6.58
N SER A 9 20.56 1.11 -5.59
CA SER A 9 20.52 1.56 -4.20
C SER A 9 21.75 2.45 -4.01
N ALA A 10 21.56 3.75 -3.84
CA ALA A 10 22.67 4.64 -3.52
C ALA A 10 23.09 4.41 -2.06
N ALA A 11 24.29 3.89 -1.84
CA ALA A 11 24.97 3.95 -0.56
C ALA A 11 25.89 5.18 -0.61
N THR A 12 25.53 6.25 0.11
CA THR A 12 26.48 7.32 0.43
C THR A 12 27.20 6.94 1.71
N GLU A 13 28.53 6.83 1.62
CA GLU A 13 29.48 6.70 2.73
C GLU A 13 29.09 5.70 3.83
N GLY A 14 29.33 4.41 3.57
CA GLY A 14 29.48 3.40 4.62
C GLY A 14 28.23 3.07 5.46
N GLN A 15 27.10 3.71 5.21
CA GLN A 15 25.82 3.40 5.83
C GLN A 15 24.86 2.91 4.75
N ILE A 16 24.48 1.64 4.82
CA ILE A 16 23.35 1.09 4.06
C ILE A 16 22.10 1.79 4.60
N GLN A 17 21.69 2.91 4.00
CA GLN A 17 20.36 3.48 4.30
C GLN A 17 19.33 2.46 3.86
N GLU A 18 18.63 1.85 4.82
CA GLU A 18 17.47 1.02 4.54
C GLU A 18 16.49 1.76 3.63
N GLY A 19 16.33 1.26 2.40
CA GLY A 19 15.12 1.50 1.63
C GLY A 19 15.11 2.69 0.65
N SER A 20 16.22 3.35 0.36
CA SER A 20 16.27 4.41 -0.66
C SER A 20 16.23 3.82 -2.08
N SER A 21 15.04 3.40 -2.54
CA SER A 21 14.80 3.01 -3.94
C SER A 21 14.36 4.23 -4.73
N PHE A 22 14.95 4.41 -5.91
CA PHE A 22 14.50 5.43 -6.85
C PHE A 22 14.06 4.80 -8.18
N LEU A 23 13.27 5.55 -8.93
CA LEU A 23 12.93 5.30 -10.32
C LEU A 23 13.46 6.48 -11.13
N ALA A 24 14.19 6.20 -12.21
CA ALA A 24 14.74 7.24 -13.08
C ALA A 24 14.37 6.99 -14.52
N LYS A 25 13.93 8.03 -15.24
CA LYS A 25 13.69 7.97 -16.68
C LYS A 25 14.88 8.57 -17.41
N ILE A 26 15.39 7.83 -18.38
CA ILE A 26 16.57 8.20 -19.17
C ILE A 26 16.16 8.24 -20.65
N SER A 27 16.66 9.22 -21.40
CA SER A 27 16.45 9.36 -22.84
C SER A 27 17.20 8.26 -23.61
N PRO A 28 16.82 7.96 -24.87
CA PRO A 28 17.58 7.03 -25.71
C PRO A 28 19.05 7.44 -25.93
N ALA A 29 19.35 8.74 -25.79
CA ALA A 29 20.72 9.27 -25.87
C ALA A 29 21.50 9.13 -24.54
N GLY A 30 20.87 8.59 -23.49
CA GLY A 30 21.48 8.40 -22.17
C GLY A 30 21.29 9.58 -21.20
N GLU A 31 20.47 10.57 -21.56
CA GLU A 31 20.27 11.76 -20.72
C GLU A 31 19.23 11.51 -19.63
N LEU A 32 19.49 11.96 -18.41
CA LEU A 32 18.54 11.84 -17.31
C LEU A 32 17.37 12.81 -17.50
N LEU A 33 16.15 12.29 -17.64
CA LEU A 33 14.93 13.10 -17.78
C LEU A 33 14.30 13.42 -16.43
N TRP A 34 14.19 12.43 -15.54
CA TRP A 34 13.71 12.65 -14.16
C TRP A 34 14.11 11.52 -13.21
N VAL A 35 14.06 11.81 -11.91
CA VAL A 35 14.23 10.85 -10.80
C VAL A 35 13.07 11.01 -9.81
N LYS A 36 12.53 9.89 -9.33
CA LYS A 36 11.56 9.82 -8.23
C LYS A 36 12.15 8.94 -7.13
N THR A 37 12.20 9.46 -5.92
CA THR A 37 12.81 8.79 -4.75
C THR A 37 11.79 8.22 -3.77
N GLU A 38 10.52 8.62 -3.87
CA GLU A 38 9.43 8.21 -2.98
C GLU A 38 8.41 7.29 -3.67
N VAL A 39 8.87 6.50 -4.64
CA VAL A 39 8.00 5.68 -5.49
C VAL A 39 7.60 4.37 -4.84
N PHE A 40 8.42 3.91 -3.88
CA PHE A 40 8.14 2.74 -3.08
C PHE A 40 8.10 3.15 -1.61
N PRO A 41 7.13 2.64 -0.83
CA PRO A 41 7.14 2.86 0.60
C PRO A 41 8.45 2.35 1.18
N LYS A 42 8.99 3.08 2.18
CA LYS A 42 10.19 2.67 2.92
C LYS A 42 9.99 1.22 3.38
N ALA A 43 10.81 0.34 2.84
CA ALA A 43 10.69 -1.08 3.09
C ALA A 43 11.40 -1.41 4.39
N SER A 44 10.66 -1.60 5.47
CA SER A 44 11.17 -2.06 6.77
C SER A 44 11.43 -3.59 6.80
N ASN A 45 11.31 -4.30 5.67
CA ASN A 45 11.28 -5.77 5.65
C ASN A 45 12.01 -6.30 4.41
N LEU A 46 12.84 -7.33 4.61
CA LEU A 46 13.61 -8.03 3.58
C LEU A 46 12.76 -8.75 2.51
N PHE A 47 11.46 -8.92 2.75
CA PHE A 47 10.55 -9.69 1.88
C PHE A 47 9.68 -8.84 0.94
N ARG A 48 9.99 -7.54 0.79
CA ARG A 48 9.28 -6.68 -0.17
C ARG A 48 9.83 -6.82 -1.58
N TYR A 49 9.05 -7.44 -2.44
CA TYR A 49 9.30 -7.43 -3.87
C TYR A 49 8.79 -6.11 -4.45
N LYS A 50 9.65 -5.50 -5.25
CA LYS A 50 9.35 -4.30 -6.03
C LYS A 50 9.42 -4.74 -7.49
N GLN A 51 8.39 -4.49 -8.28
CA GLN A 51 8.41 -4.70 -9.72
C GLN A 51 7.78 -3.49 -10.42
N PHE A 52 8.14 -3.28 -11.67
CA PHE A 52 7.50 -2.28 -12.49
C PHE A 52 7.51 -2.72 -13.95
N ASP A 53 6.60 -2.14 -14.73
CA ASP A 53 6.52 -2.28 -16.18
C ASP A 53 5.96 -0.99 -16.81
N VAL A 54 6.04 -0.85 -18.13
CA VAL A 54 5.65 0.37 -18.85
C VAL A 54 4.74 0.03 -20.02
N ASP A 55 3.63 0.77 -20.18
CA ASP A 55 2.74 0.61 -21.34
C ASP A 55 3.26 1.34 -22.59
N GLN A 56 2.61 1.09 -23.73
CA GLN A 56 2.98 1.70 -25.01
C GLN A 56 2.85 3.24 -25.02
N SER A 57 2.07 3.82 -24.11
CA SER A 57 1.92 5.26 -23.94
C SER A 57 2.98 5.86 -23.00
N GLY A 58 3.86 5.02 -22.42
CA GLY A 58 4.92 5.44 -21.52
C GLY A 58 4.48 5.65 -20.06
N ASN A 59 3.29 5.18 -19.69
CA ASN A 59 2.87 5.18 -18.29
C ASN A 59 3.58 4.04 -17.55
N VAL A 60 3.97 4.30 -16.31
CA VAL A 60 4.67 3.31 -15.48
C VAL A 60 3.70 2.64 -14.53
N TYR A 61 3.74 1.32 -14.44
CA TYR A 61 3.00 0.53 -13.48
C TYR A 61 3.99 -0.04 -12.49
N LEU A 62 3.71 0.16 -11.20
CA LEU A 62 4.55 -0.25 -10.09
C LEU A 62 3.77 -1.24 -9.24
N THR A 63 4.38 -2.36 -8.90
CA THR A 63 3.87 -3.22 -7.84
C THR A 63 4.78 -3.12 -6.63
N ASP A 64 4.15 -2.92 -5.47
CA ASP A 64 4.80 -3.16 -4.18
C ASP A 64 3.97 -4.18 -3.41
N GLY A 65 4.63 -5.21 -2.92
CA GLY A 65 3.93 -6.31 -2.25
C GLY A 65 4.96 -7.18 -1.56
N GLY A 66 4.77 -7.44 -0.27
CA GLY A 66 5.82 -8.10 0.49
C GLY A 66 5.52 -8.49 1.90
N SER A 67 4.26 -8.45 2.29
CA SER A 67 3.89 -9.06 3.56
C SER A 67 2.55 -9.72 3.38
N TRP A 68 2.49 -11.00 3.74
CA TRP A 68 1.26 -11.78 3.92
C TRP A 68 0.20 -10.98 4.71
N PHE A 69 0.66 -10.08 5.58
CA PHE A 69 -0.17 -9.23 6.43
C PHE A 69 -0.56 -7.88 5.83
N GLY A 70 0.29 -7.31 4.96
CA GLY A 70 0.17 -5.92 4.50
C GLY A 70 -0.61 -5.73 3.19
N GLY A 71 -0.77 -6.80 2.40
CA GLY A 71 -1.38 -6.72 1.08
C GLY A 71 -0.39 -6.28 0.01
N THR A 72 -0.89 -6.08 -1.22
CA THR A 72 -0.10 -5.66 -2.39
C THR A 72 -0.73 -4.42 -2.98
N SER A 73 0.07 -3.49 -3.48
CA SER A 73 -0.42 -2.36 -4.25
C SER A 73 0.06 -2.39 -5.70
N LEU A 74 -0.79 -1.88 -6.57
CA LEU A 74 -0.51 -1.58 -7.97
C LEU A 74 -0.73 -0.07 -8.15
N THR A 75 0.31 0.64 -8.59
CA THR A 75 0.27 2.09 -8.77
C THR A 75 0.58 2.41 -10.22
N LYS A 76 -0.26 3.23 -10.87
CA LYS A 76 0.01 3.77 -12.20
C LYS A 76 0.51 5.20 -12.09
N LEU A 77 1.62 5.48 -12.76
CA LEU A 77 2.18 6.82 -12.96
C LEU A 77 2.07 7.21 -14.43
N ASP A 78 1.91 8.51 -14.70
CA ASP A 78 2.04 9.06 -16.04
C ASP A 78 3.51 9.12 -16.51
N THR A 79 3.72 9.67 -17.71
CA THR A 79 5.04 9.79 -18.35
C THR A 79 6.01 10.73 -17.62
N GLU A 80 5.51 11.59 -16.74
CA GLU A 80 6.24 12.54 -15.89
C GLU A 80 6.46 11.97 -14.47
N GLY A 81 5.96 10.75 -14.23
CA GLY A 81 6.07 10.04 -12.95
C GLY A 81 5.12 10.56 -11.88
N LYS A 82 4.00 11.20 -12.25
CA LYS A 82 2.93 11.59 -11.32
C LYS A 82 1.89 10.47 -11.22
N GLN A 83 1.40 10.20 -10.01
CA GLN A 83 0.42 9.15 -9.77
C GLN A 83 -0.92 9.49 -10.43
N ILE A 84 -1.39 8.58 -11.29
CA ILE A 84 -2.73 8.61 -11.87
C ILE A 84 -3.71 7.89 -10.94
N TRP A 85 -3.36 6.68 -10.51
CA TRP A 85 -4.18 5.88 -9.60
C TRP A 85 -3.36 4.88 -8.80
N LYS A 86 -3.95 4.39 -7.71
CA LYS A 86 -3.40 3.32 -6.88
C LYS A 86 -4.51 2.35 -6.46
N ALA A 87 -4.30 1.06 -6.72
CA ALA A 87 -5.13 -0.04 -6.25
C ALA A 87 -4.37 -0.82 -5.17
N VAL A 88 -5.06 -1.25 -4.12
CA VAL A 88 -4.46 -1.96 -2.99
C VAL A 88 -5.32 -3.18 -2.67
N THR A 89 -4.71 -4.37 -2.62
CA THR A 89 -5.35 -5.55 -2.06
C THR A 89 -5.18 -5.53 -0.54
N PRO A 90 -6.25 -5.79 0.24
CA PRO A 90 -6.12 -5.88 1.68
C PRO A 90 -5.33 -7.14 2.07
N GLY A 91 -4.29 -6.98 2.88
CA GLY A 91 -3.60 -8.11 3.50
C GLY A 91 -4.39 -8.71 4.68
N LEU A 92 -3.83 -9.76 5.29
CA LEU A 92 -4.44 -10.42 6.46
C LEU A 92 -4.81 -9.45 7.58
N ASN A 93 -4.12 -8.32 7.74
CA ASN A 93 -4.43 -7.34 8.78
C ASN A 93 -5.86 -6.79 8.68
N LEU A 94 -6.34 -6.47 7.48
CA LEU A 94 -7.71 -5.97 7.32
C LEU A 94 -8.72 -7.08 7.59
N VAL A 95 -8.43 -8.28 7.10
CA VAL A 95 -9.30 -9.46 7.29
C VAL A 95 -9.43 -9.79 8.78
N LEU A 96 -8.32 -9.83 9.52
CA LEU A 96 -8.30 -10.06 10.96
C LEU A 96 -9.03 -8.94 11.72
N THR A 97 -8.86 -7.68 11.30
CA THR A 97 -9.57 -6.55 11.93
C THR A 97 -11.09 -6.69 11.76
N ILE A 98 -11.55 -7.03 10.56
CA ILE A 98 -12.98 -7.26 10.29
C ILE A 98 -13.50 -8.43 11.13
N MET A 99 -12.74 -9.53 11.22
CA MET A 99 -13.10 -10.69 12.03
C MET A 99 -13.24 -10.35 13.53
N VAL A 100 -12.30 -9.59 14.09
CA VAL A 100 -12.34 -9.15 15.49
C VAL A 100 -13.55 -8.24 15.73
N LEU A 101 -13.82 -7.30 14.84
CA LEU A 101 -14.99 -6.43 14.94
C LEU A 101 -16.30 -7.22 14.85
N ALA A 102 -16.40 -8.20 13.95
CA ALA A 102 -17.56 -9.06 13.82
C ALA A 102 -17.80 -9.90 15.09
N LEU A 103 -16.75 -10.48 15.67
CA LEU A 103 -16.83 -11.20 16.95
C LEU A 103 -17.24 -10.29 18.10
N ALA A 104 -16.68 -9.08 18.18
CA ALA A 104 -17.06 -8.09 19.18
C ALA A 104 -18.54 -7.70 19.05
N LEU A 105 -19.01 -7.52 17.81
CA LEU A 105 -20.42 -7.22 17.52
C LEU A 105 -21.34 -8.37 17.94
N LEU A 106 -20.95 -9.62 17.66
CA LEU A 106 -21.70 -10.81 18.06
C LEU A 106 -21.89 -10.89 19.58
N ASN A 107 -20.87 -10.49 20.35
CA ASN A 107 -20.92 -10.43 21.80
C ASN A 107 -21.68 -9.22 22.36
N LEU A 108 -21.76 -8.12 21.61
CA LEU A 108 -22.37 -6.87 22.05
C LEU A 108 -23.89 -6.83 21.82
N ILE A 109 -24.37 -7.41 20.71
CA ILE A 109 -25.80 -7.43 20.34
C ILE A 109 -26.70 -8.01 21.44
N PRO A 110 -26.38 -9.15 22.09
CA PRO A 110 -27.21 -9.70 23.18
C PRO A 110 -27.31 -8.73 24.36
N LYS A 111 -26.19 -8.15 24.79
CA LYS A 111 -26.12 -7.20 25.92
C LYS A 111 -26.94 -5.93 25.65
N LEU A 112 -26.92 -5.44 24.41
CA LEU A 112 -27.75 -4.30 24.00
C LEU A 112 -29.24 -4.64 23.98
N LYS A 113 -29.61 -5.84 23.52
CA LYS A 113 -31.01 -6.32 23.58
C LYS A 113 -31.51 -6.42 25.01
N GLU A 114 -30.71 -6.97 25.93
CA GLU A 114 -31.07 -7.06 27.36
C GLU A 114 -31.24 -5.67 27.98
N LYS A 115 -30.26 -4.76 27.78
CA LYS A 115 -30.34 -3.38 28.29
C LYS A 115 -31.57 -2.64 27.76
N HIS A 116 -31.90 -2.84 26.49
CA HIS A 116 -33.10 -2.24 25.88
C HIS A 116 -34.39 -2.78 26.52
N GLN A 117 -34.52 -4.10 26.68
CA GLN A 117 -35.68 -4.71 27.34
C GLN A 117 -35.86 -4.20 28.78
N ILE A 118 -34.77 -4.08 29.55
CA ILE A 118 -34.80 -3.55 30.92
C ILE A 118 -35.27 -2.08 30.93
N SER A 119 -34.78 -1.26 30.01
CA SER A 119 -35.19 0.16 29.89
C SER A 119 -36.65 0.35 29.46
N VAL A 120 -37.21 -0.55 28.65
CA VAL A 120 -38.61 -0.49 28.24
C VAL A 120 -39.52 -0.88 29.42
N LYS A 121 -39.16 -1.96 30.14
CA LYS A 121 -39.91 -2.39 31.34
C LYS A 121 -39.91 -1.32 32.44
N SER A 122 -38.79 -0.63 32.69
CA SER A 122 -38.71 0.41 33.72
C SER A 122 -39.50 1.68 33.39
N ARG A 123 -39.74 1.97 32.10
CA ARG A 123 -40.61 3.07 31.66
C ARG A 123 -42.09 2.73 31.72
N ALA A 124 -42.46 1.47 31.54
CA ALA A 124 -43.85 1.01 31.64
C ALA A 124 -44.38 0.92 33.09
N LEU A 125 -43.49 0.95 34.08
CA LEU A 125 -43.80 0.90 35.52
C LEU A 125 -43.87 2.31 36.17
N LYS A 126 -43.71 3.38 35.39
CA LYS A 126 -43.89 4.77 35.81
C LYS A 126 -45.16 5.33 35.19
#